data_AF-A0A3B4YR30-F1
#
_entry.id   AF-A0A3B4YR30-F1
#
_cell.length_a   1.000
_cell.length_b   1.000
_cell.length_c   1.000
_cell.angle_alpha   90.00
_cell.angle_beta   90.00
_cell.angle_gamma   90.00
#
_symmetry.space_group_name_H-M   'P 1'
#
loop_
_entity.id
_entity.type
_entity.pdbx_description
1 polymer ?
#
loop_
_entity_poly.entity_id
_entity_poly.type
_entity_poly.pdbx_seq_one_letter_code
_entity_poly.pdbx_strand_id
1 'polypeptide(L)'
;MCSEGAHSEGVSALIQFNYLIYLFFLAFVLGVQDSHQEKIITVSGEGMVHSPDFPHTYPRNTALAWRLVAPSNMKIQLTFDERFGLEDPEDGLCKYDFVEVEDLTEKTVLGRWCGSQSAPTSHTSKGSQIRIRFVSDEYFPSEPGFCIHYSLLAESVSEPEVPVVLPPALHGIEELSEAVAGLTTVEEVMKYLEPERWQVDMEELYKPTWHVLGKSFIQNKKAKGADLNLLREEVRLYSCTPRNFSVSLREELKRTDAIFWPSCLLVKRCGGNCACCSHRCYDCQCVPARVTKKYHEVLLLKHRSGGRGLQKSMTDVPLEHHEECACVCKDDWD
;
A
#
# COMPACT_ATOMS: atom_id res chain seq x y z
N MET A 1 -52.67 12.41 44.34
CA MET A 1 -51.90 13.66 44.27
C MET A 1 -50.88 13.50 43.14
N CYS A 2 -51.06 14.30 42.08
CA CYS A 2 -50.07 14.82 41.10
C CYS A 2 -49.14 13.80 40.36
N SER A 3 -48.90 13.84 39.05
CA SER A 3 -48.99 14.90 38.03
C SER A 3 -49.07 14.32 36.59
N GLU A 4 -49.49 15.20 35.68
CA GLU A 4 -49.40 15.25 34.19
C GLU A 4 -47.99 14.90 33.65
N GLY A 5 -47.70 14.62 32.37
CA GLY A 5 -48.37 14.76 31.08
C GLY A 5 -47.34 14.54 29.94
N ALA A 6 -47.75 14.85 28.69
CA ALA A 6 -46.97 14.91 27.43
C ALA A 6 -46.88 13.64 26.56
N HIS A 7 -47.80 13.54 25.59
CA HIS A 7 -47.74 12.62 24.45
C HIS A 7 -48.04 13.44 23.18
N SER A 8 -47.08 14.24 22.69
CA SER A 8 -47.29 15.10 21.50
C SER A 8 -45.98 15.65 20.87
N GLU A 9 -44.94 14.84 20.67
CA GLU A 9 -43.75 15.31 19.91
C GLU A 9 -43.28 14.39 18.77
N GLY A 10 -43.76 13.13 18.69
CA GLY A 10 -43.29 12.18 17.68
C GLY A 10 -43.89 12.33 16.26
N VAL A 11 -44.99 13.06 16.10
CA VAL A 11 -45.73 13.13 14.82
C VAL A 11 -45.26 14.28 13.93
N SER A 12 -44.72 15.36 14.52
CA SER A 12 -44.29 16.56 13.77
C SER A 12 -43.00 16.32 12.95
N ALA A 13 -42.04 15.58 13.52
CA ALA A 13 -40.76 15.30 12.87
C ALA A 13 -40.90 14.38 11.63
N LEU A 14 -41.80 13.39 11.70
CA LEU A 14 -42.08 12.49 10.57
C LEU A 14 -42.83 13.18 9.42
N ILE A 15 -43.63 14.20 9.72
CA ILE A 15 -44.31 15.02 8.71
C ILE A 15 -43.32 15.96 8.01
N GLN A 16 -42.39 16.60 8.76
CA GLN A 16 -41.34 17.43 8.16
C GLN A 16 -40.39 16.61 7.27
N PHE A 17 -40.00 15.40 7.68
CA PHE A 17 -39.12 14.53 6.89
C PHE A 17 -39.79 14.08 5.58
N ASN A 18 -41.08 13.72 5.65
CA ASN A 18 -41.85 13.37 4.44
C ASN A 18 -42.10 14.57 3.54
N TYR A 19 -42.29 15.78 4.08
CA TYR A 19 -42.48 17.00 3.29
C TYR A 19 -41.20 17.41 2.54
N LEU A 20 -40.03 17.27 3.18
CA LEU A 20 -38.72 17.49 2.55
C LEU A 20 -38.45 16.48 1.43
N ILE A 21 -38.74 15.19 1.65
CA ILE A 21 -38.65 14.16 0.60
C ILE A 21 -39.64 14.44 -0.53
N TYR A 22 -40.86 14.87 -0.21
CA TYR A 22 -41.88 15.21 -1.21
C TYR A 22 -41.49 16.45 -2.02
N LEU A 23 -40.87 17.47 -1.41
CA LEU A 23 -40.29 18.63 -2.10
C LEU A 23 -39.07 18.24 -2.95
N PHE A 24 -38.23 17.32 -2.48
CA PHE A 24 -37.10 16.80 -3.26
C PHE A 24 -37.58 15.99 -4.47
N PHE A 25 -38.60 15.15 -4.28
CA PHE A 25 -39.26 14.42 -5.36
C PHE A 25 -40.02 15.36 -6.30
N LEU A 26 -40.69 16.41 -5.80
CA LEU A 26 -41.32 17.44 -6.63
C LEU A 26 -40.29 18.24 -7.41
N ALA A 27 -39.12 18.56 -6.84
CA ALA A 27 -38.03 19.22 -7.57
C ALA A 27 -37.49 18.33 -8.70
N PHE A 28 -37.40 17.01 -8.46
CA PHE A 28 -36.99 16.01 -9.44
C PHE A 28 -38.06 15.78 -10.53
N VAL A 29 -39.34 15.81 -10.18
CA VAL A 29 -40.49 15.58 -11.08
C VAL A 29 -40.89 16.84 -11.85
N LEU A 30 -40.73 18.04 -11.27
CA LEU A 30 -40.97 19.32 -11.94
C LEU A 30 -39.84 19.71 -12.89
N GLY A 31 -38.76 18.91 -12.96
CA GLY A 31 -37.65 19.21 -13.84
C GLY A 31 -37.14 20.62 -13.62
N VAL A 32 -36.84 20.98 -12.35
CA VAL A 32 -35.98 22.14 -12.09
C VAL A 32 -34.58 21.75 -12.57
N GLN A 33 -34.40 21.76 -13.89
CA GLN A 33 -33.11 21.95 -14.52
C GLN A 33 -32.66 23.32 -14.07
N ASP A 34 -31.89 23.34 -12.99
CA ASP A 34 -31.08 24.48 -12.67
C ASP A 34 -30.16 24.69 -13.87
N SER A 35 -30.54 25.62 -14.74
CA SER A 35 -29.90 25.93 -16.01
C SER A 35 -28.61 26.71 -15.73
N HIS A 36 -27.68 26.12 -14.99
CA HIS A 36 -26.36 26.68 -14.81
C HIS A 36 -25.47 26.05 -15.87
N GLN A 37 -25.48 26.70 -17.03
CA GLN A 37 -24.66 26.34 -18.18
C GLN A 37 -23.19 26.38 -17.76
N GLU A 38 -22.58 25.21 -17.66
CA GLU A 38 -21.14 25.07 -17.42
C GLU A 38 -20.39 25.80 -18.54
N LYS A 39 -19.57 26.80 -18.19
CA LYS A 39 -18.77 27.54 -19.15
C LYS A 39 -17.52 26.73 -19.49
N ILE A 40 -17.47 26.21 -20.72
CA ILE A 40 -16.30 25.49 -21.22
C ILE A 40 -15.24 26.49 -21.67
N ILE A 41 -14.02 26.34 -21.18
CA ILE A 41 -12.84 27.15 -21.53
C ILE A 41 -11.80 26.19 -22.10
N THR A 42 -11.50 26.33 -23.39
CA THR A 42 -10.37 25.62 -24.00
C THR A 42 -9.08 26.30 -23.58
N VAL A 43 -8.23 25.58 -22.87
CA VAL A 43 -6.97 26.10 -22.34
C VAL A 43 -5.89 25.96 -23.40
N SER A 44 -5.43 27.09 -23.95
CA SER A 44 -4.32 27.15 -24.92
C SER A 44 -3.07 27.87 -24.38
N GLY A 45 -3.10 28.32 -23.13
CA GLY A 45 -2.05 29.08 -22.47
C GLY A 45 -2.48 29.49 -21.05
N GLU A 46 -1.90 30.57 -20.55
CA GLU A 46 -2.28 31.13 -19.25
C GLU A 46 -3.62 31.87 -19.32
N GLY A 47 -4.36 31.85 -18.23
CA GLY A 47 -5.60 32.62 -18.06
C GLY A 47 -6.06 32.59 -16.61
N MET A 48 -7.28 33.07 -16.37
CA MET A 48 -7.83 33.13 -15.02
C MET A 48 -9.35 32.93 -14.99
N VAL A 49 -9.83 32.41 -13.86
CA VAL A 49 -11.24 32.40 -13.47
C VAL A 49 -11.37 33.06 -12.11
N HIS A 50 -12.42 33.83 -11.88
CA HIS A 50 -12.59 34.55 -10.64
C HIS A 50 -14.07 34.64 -10.26
N SER A 51 -14.34 34.90 -8.98
CA SER A 51 -15.68 35.29 -8.54
C SER A 51 -16.12 36.58 -9.24
N PRO A 52 -17.42 36.78 -9.49
CA PRO A 52 -17.88 38.06 -10.02
C PRO A 52 -17.41 39.21 -9.13
N ASP A 53 -17.08 40.34 -9.75
CA ASP A 53 -16.63 41.57 -9.10
C ASP A 53 -15.31 41.51 -8.31
N PHE A 54 -14.56 40.40 -8.35
CA PHE A 54 -13.22 40.30 -7.74
C PHE A 54 -12.33 41.51 -8.13
N PRO A 55 -11.63 42.18 -7.18
CA PRO A 55 -11.42 41.81 -5.77
C PRO A 55 -12.45 42.40 -4.79
N HIS A 56 -13.66 42.75 -5.25
CA HIS A 56 -14.75 43.21 -4.40
C HIS A 56 -15.65 42.04 -3.96
N THR A 57 -16.63 42.35 -3.11
CA THR A 57 -17.61 41.40 -2.60
C THR A 57 -18.33 40.69 -3.75
N TYR A 58 -18.33 39.36 -3.74
CA TYR A 58 -19.03 38.57 -4.73
C TYR A 58 -20.55 38.58 -4.49
N PRO A 59 -21.38 38.35 -5.53
CA PRO A 59 -22.82 38.29 -5.39
C PRO A 59 -23.27 37.07 -4.58
N ARG A 60 -24.37 37.26 -3.84
CA ARG A 60 -25.09 36.20 -3.14
C ARG A 60 -25.85 35.29 -4.11
N ASN A 61 -26.23 34.11 -3.63
CA ASN A 61 -27.04 33.12 -4.35
C ASN A 61 -26.50 32.84 -5.75
N THR A 62 -25.19 32.64 -5.84
CA THR A 62 -24.48 32.50 -7.11
C THR A 62 -23.94 31.09 -7.24
N ALA A 63 -24.30 30.41 -8.33
CA ALA A 63 -23.72 29.12 -8.70
C ALA A 63 -23.06 29.26 -10.08
N LEU A 64 -21.73 29.13 -10.13
CA LEU A 64 -20.97 29.21 -11.38
C LEU A 64 -20.14 27.95 -11.54
N ALA A 65 -20.05 27.45 -12.77
CA ALA A 65 -19.22 26.31 -13.10
C ALA A 65 -18.42 26.60 -14.37
N TRP A 66 -17.12 26.35 -14.30
CA TRP A 66 -16.20 26.41 -15.43
C TRP A 66 -15.59 25.04 -15.67
N ARG A 67 -15.57 24.59 -16.91
CA ARG A 67 -14.80 23.41 -17.33
C ARG A 67 -13.59 23.85 -18.12
N LEU A 68 -12.41 23.66 -17.56
CA LEU A 68 -11.17 23.90 -18.28
C LEU A 68 -10.78 22.63 -19.04
N VAL A 69 -10.57 22.76 -20.36
CA VAL A 69 -10.23 21.65 -21.25
C VAL A 69 -8.89 21.94 -21.92
N ALA A 70 -7.85 21.23 -21.51
CA ALA A 70 -6.52 21.27 -22.12
C ALA A 70 -6.37 20.17 -23.19
N PRO A 71 -5.38 20.29 -24.08
CA PRO A 71 -4.94 19.18 -24.93
C PRO A 71 -4.63 17.92 -24.10
N SER A 72 -4.87 16.74 -24.69
CA SER A 72 -4.77 15.43 -24.00
C SER A 72 -3.40 15.11 -23.39
N ASN A 73 -2.34 15.79 -23.80
CA ASN A 73 -0.95 15.61 -23.36
C ASN A 73 -0.47 16.75 -22.45
N MET A 74 -1.40 17.50 -21.87
CA MET A 74 -1.11 18.63 -21.00
C MET A 74 -1.94 18.54 -19.74
N LYS A 75 -1.35 19.02 -18.64
CA LYS A 75 -1.99 19.17 -17.35
C LYS A 75 -2.28 20.65 -17.11
N ILE A 76 -3.28 20.91 -16.29
CA ILE A 76 -3.71 22.25 -15.93
C ILE A 76 -3.21 22.52 -14.52
N GLN A 77 -2.32 23.49 -14.37
CA GLN A 77 -1.92 24.00 -13.06
C GLN A 77 -2.84 25.15 -12.68
N LEU A 78 -3.29 25.14 -11.44
CA LEU A 78 -4.09 26.18 -10.81
C LEU A 78 -3.31 26.83 -9.69
N THR A 79 -3.33 28.16 -9.65
CA THR A 79 -2.72 28.96 -8.60
C THR A 79 -3.73 29.99 -8.13
N PHE A 80 -4.07 29.95 -6.85
CA PHE A 80 -4.98 30.92 -6.23
C PHE A 80 -4.24 32.24 -6.00
N ASP A 81 -4.90 33.36 -6.31
CA ASP A 81 -4.45 34.70 -5.93
C ASP A 81 -4.39 34.78 -4.39
N GLU A 82 -3.33 35.41 -3.85
CA GLU A 82 -3.12 35.55 -2.41
C GLU A 82 -4.27 36.28 -1.70
N ARG A 83 -4.99 37.12 -2.44
CA ARG A 83 -6.20 37.82 -1.99
C ARG A 83 -7.40 36.89 -2.09
N PHE A 84 -7.39 35.80 -1.33
CA PHE A 84 -8.52 34.88 -1.24
C PHE A 84 -9.36 35.21 0.01
N GLY A 85 -10.68 35.35 -0.17
CA GLY A 85 -11.61 35.55 0.93
C GLY A 85 -13.03 35.17 0.55
N LEU A 86 -13.50 34.06 1.09
CA LEU A 86 -14.90 33.64 1.09
C LEU A 86 -15.44 33.63 2.53
N GLU A 87 -16.72 33.31 2.72
CA GLU A 87 -17.29 33.13 4.07
C GLU A 87 -16.50 32.08 4.87
N ASP A 88 -16.34 32.31 6.17
CA ASP A 88 -15.57 31.41 7.03
C ASP A 88 -16.26 30.04 7.20
N PRO A 89 -15.47 28.96 7.38
CA PRO A 89 -16.00 27.63 7.55
C PRO A 89 -16.81 27.48 8.84
N GLU A 90 -17.86 26.66 8.79
CA GLU A 90 -18.61 26.23 9.97
C GLU A 90 -18.23 24.78 10.31
N ASP A 91 -17.83 24.54 11.56
CA ASP A 91 -17.31 23.24 12.04
C ASP A 91 -16.12 22.73 11.20
N GLY A 92 -15.32 23.64 10.63
CA GLY A 92 -14.21 23.31 9.74
C GLY A 92 -14.64 22.86 8.33
N LEU A 93 -15.91 23.04 7.96
CA LEU A 93 -16.46 22.69 6.65
C LEU A 93 -16.95 23.93 5.90
N CYS A 94 -16.63 23.99 4.61
CA CYS A 94 -17.13 25.02 3.69
C CYS A 94 -18.54 24.66 3.21
N LYS A 95 -19.53 24.91 4.07
CA LYS A 95 -20.94 24.54 3.85
C LYS A 95 -21.70 25.58 3.03
N TYR A 96 -21.43 26.86 3.27
CA TYR A 96 -22.17 28.00 2.72
C TYR A 96 -21.52 28.47 1.42
N ASP A 97 -20.50 29.31 1.51
CA ASP A 97 -19.77 29.82 0.34
C ASP A 97 -18.49 29.04 0.10
N PHE A 98 -18.29 28.56 -1.13
CA PHE A 98 -17.09 27.78 -1.46
C PHE A 98 -16.72 27.82 -2.94
N VAL A 99 -15.44 27.62 -3.20
CA VAL A 99 -14.93 27.18 -4.50
C VAL A 99 -14.42 25.75 -4.40
N GLU A 100 -14.84 24.91 -5.33
CA GLU A 100 -14.48 23.50 -5.42
C GLU A 100 -13.81 23.22 -6.76
N VAL A 101 -12.75 22.41 -6.74
CA VAL A 101 -12.05 21.97 -7.93
C VAL A 101 -12.12 20.45 -8.02
N GLU A 102 -12.59 19.94 -9.15
CA GLU A 102 -12.73 18.53 -9.47
C GLU A 102 -11.87 18.19 -10.69
N ASP A 103 -11.06 17.13 -10.59
CA ASP A 103 -10.41 16.52 -11.76
C ASP A 103 -11.40 15.58 -12.44
N LEU A 104 -11.78 15.90 -13.68
CA LEU A 104 -12.81 15.18 -14.41
C LEU A 104 -12.30 13.88 -15.05
N THR A 105 -10.98 13.74 -15.22
CA THR A 105 -10.39 12.52 -15.78
C THR A 105 -10.39 11.41 -14.72
N GLU A 106 -10.03 11.73 -13.48
CA GLU A 106 -10.07 10.77 -12.36
C GLU A 106 -11.39 10.76 -11.60
N LYS A 107 -12.27 11.75 -11.83
CA LYS A 107 -13.52 11.98 -11.07
C LYS A 107 -13.25 12.15 -9.58
N THR A 108 -12.20 12.90 -9.25
CA THR A 108 -11.75 13.16 -7.87
C THR A 108 -11.83 14.64 -7.56
N VAL A 109 -12.41 14.99 -6.42
CA VAL A 109 -12.37 16.36 -5.89
C VAL A 109 -10.96 16.64 -5.37
N LEU A 110 -10.27 17.64 -5.96
CA LEU A 110 -8.95 18.09 -5.52
C LEU A 110 -9.05 18.88 -4.22
N GLY A 111 -10.14 19.61 -4.04
CA GLY A 111 -10.46 20.27 -2.79
C GLY A 111 -11.65 21.21 -2.90
N ARG A 112 -12.07 21.69 -1.73
CA ARG A 112 -13.11 22.69 -1.53
C ARG A 112 -12.60 23.70 -0.50
N TRP A 113 -12.69 24.98 -0.83
CA TRP A 113 -12.08 26.05 -0.04
C TRP A 113 -13.05 27.21 0.23
N CYS A 114 -12.88 27.81 1.40
CA CYS A 114 -13.61 28.96 1.93
C CYS A 114 -12.76 29.65 3.01
N GLY A 115 -13.28 30.73 3.60
CA GLY A 115 -12.60 31.55 4.60
C GLY A 115 -11.59 32.54 4.04
N SER A 116 -10.92 33.24 4.95
CA SER A 116 -10.06 34.40 4.63
C SER A 116 -8.65 34.35 5.24
N GLN A 117 -8.28 33.26 5.92
CA GLN A 117 -6.99 33.18 6.65
C GLN A 117 -5.77 33.09 5.73
N SER A 118 -5.87 32.32 4.65
CA SER A 118 -4.80 32.13 3.67
C SER A 118 -5.36 31.57 2.36
N ALA A 119 -4.78 31.98 1.22
CA ALA A 119 -5.12 31.39 -0.07
C ALA A 119 -4.75 29.89 -0.13
N PRO A 120 -5.54 29.07 -0.84
CA PRO A 120 -5.19 27.68 -1.09
C PRO A 120 -3.85 27.53 -1.82
N THR A 121 -3.17 26.41 -1.58
CA THR A 121 -1.94 26.06 -2.31
C THR A 121 -2.21 25.87 -3.81
N SER A 122 -1.17 25.88 -4.63
CA SER A 122 -1.33 25.52 -6.05
C SER A 122 -1.70 24.06 -6.21
N HIS A 123 -2.52 23.76 -7.22
CA HIS A 123 -3.00 22.42 -7.52
C HIS A 123 -2.77 22.10 -9.00
N THR A 124 -2.22 20.93 -9.28
CA THR A 124 -2.03 20.45 -10.65
C THR A 124 -3.01 19.33 -10.93
N SER A 125 -3.74 19.43 -12.04
CA SER A 125 -4.62 18.37 -12.51
C SER A 125 -3.81 17.12 -12.87
N LYS A 126 -4.40 15.96 -12.68
CA LYS A 126 -3.82 14.69 -13.12
C LYS A 126 -4.19 14.40 -14.57
N GLY A 127 -5.40 14.79 -14.99
CA GLY A 127 -5.83 14.74 -16.38
C GLY A 127 -5.76 16.08 -17.12
N SER A 128 -6.32 16.11 -18.33
CA SER A 128 -6.40 17.32 -19.17
C SER A 128 -7.70 18.11 -18.98
N GLN A 129 -8.58 17.71 -18.05
CA GLN A 129 -9.85 18.37 -17.80
C GLN A 129 -10.10 18.55 -16.31
N ILE A 130 -10.48 19.76 -15.92
CA ILE A 130 -10.93 20.07 -14.57
C ILE A 130 -12.23 20.87 -14.61
N ARG A 131 -12.99 20.75 -13.53
CA ARG A 131 -14.17 21.57 -13.27
C ARG A 131 -13.91 22.41 -12.03
N ILE A 132 -14.20 23.70 -12.14
CA ILE A 132 -14.17 24.66 -11.04
C ILE A 132 -15.62 25.07 -10.79
N ARG A 133 -16.10 24.89 -9.57
CA ARG A 133 -17.46 25.26 -9.16
C ARG A 133 -17.41 26.25 -8.02
N PHE A 134 -18.04 27.41 -8.20
CA PHE A 134 -18.25 28.39 -7.15
C PHE A 134 -19.72 28.38 -6.74
N VAL A 135 -19.98 28.38 -5.44
CA VAL A 135 -21.31 28.50 -4.85
C VAL A 135 -21.26 29.55 -3.75
N SER A 136 -22.24 30.45 -3.76
CA SER A 136 -22.56 31.33 -2.62
C SER A 136 -24.03 31.21 -2.23
N ASP A 137 -24.32 31.40 -0.95
CA ASP A 137 -25.66 31.36 -0.39
C ASP A 137 -26.33 32.75 -0.31
N GLU A 138 -27.49 32.85 0.34
CA GLU A 138 -28.26 34.10 0.45
C GLU A 138 -27.77 35.07 1.54
N TYR A 139 -26.70 34.73 2.26
CA TYR A 139 -26.23 35.46 3.44
C TYR A 139 -24.72 35.74 3.40
N PHE A 140 -24.28 36.70 4.21
CA PHE A 140 -22.88 37.01 4.54
C PHE A 140 -21.78 36.86 3.46
N PRO A 141 -21.93 37.47 2.26
CA PRO A 141 -20.87 37.42 1.26
C PRO A 141 -19.63 38.16 1.78
N SER A 142 -18.49 37.55 1.55
CA SER A 142 -17.18 38.08 1.96
C SER A 142 -16.49 38.84 0.82
N GLU A 143 -15.39 39.51 1.15
CA GLU A 143 -14.45 40.11 0.21
C GLU A 143 -13.05 39.56 0.53
N PRO A 144 -12.13 39.48 -0.43
CA PRO A 144 -12.19 39.94 -1.83
C PRO A 144 -12.78 38.94 -2.84
N GLY A 145 -13.27 37.78 -2.40
CA GLY A 145 -13.66 36.68 -3.29
C GLY A 145 -12.47 35.79 -3.66
N PHE A 146 -12.45 35.26 -4.88
CA PHE A 146 -11.31 34.46 -5.36
C PHE A 146 -10.93 34.80 -6.80
N CYS A 147 -9.65 34.62 -7.11
CA CYS A 147 -9.14 34.54 -8.47
C CYS A 147 -8.20 33.34 -8.56
N ILE A 148 -8.39 32.47 -9.54
CA ILE A 148 -7.55 31.31 -9.83
C ILE A 148 -6.93 31.51 -11.20
N HIS A 149 -5.61 31.60 -11.22
CA HIS A 149 -4.82 31.59 -12.45
C HIS A 149 -4.63 30.15 -12.88
N TYR A 150 -4.85 29.87 -14.16
CA TYR A 150 -4.58 28.57 -14.76
C TYR A 150 -3.50 28.68 -15.82
N SER A 151 -2.66 27.66 -15.91
CA SER A 151 -1.63 27.53 -16.94
C SER A 151 -1.51 26.09 -17.42
N LEU A 152 -0.95 25.91 -18.61
CA LEU A 152 -0.62 24.60 -19.14
C LEU A 152 0.74 24.18 -18.62
N LEU A 153 0.78 23.06 -17.92
CA LEU A 153 1.99 22.30 -17.77
C LEU A 153 2.00 21.27 -18.89
N ALA A 154 3.03 21.32 -19.74
CA ALA A 154 3.32 20.18 -20.58
C ALA A 154 3.35 18.97 -19.65
N GLU A 155 2.66 17.90 -20.02
CA GLU A 155 3.01 16.62 -19.45
C GLU A 155 4.44 16.38 -19.92
N SER A 156 5.40 16.83 -19.11
CA SER A 156 6.70 16.25 -19.15
C SER A 156 6.38 14.78 -18.99
N VAL A 157 6.60 14.02 -20.05
CA VAL A 157 7.12 12.68 -19.91
C VAL A 157 8.47 12.88 -19.22
N SER A 158 8.46 13.31 -17.96
CA SER A 158 9.23 12.65 -16.95
C SER A 158 8.66 11.25 -16.97
N GLU A 159 9.20 10.44 -17.90
CA GLU A 159 9.76 9.16 -17.50
C GLU A 159 10.20 9.36 -16.05
N PRO A 160 9.59 8.65 -15.08
CA PRO A 160 9.78 8.95 -13.67
C PRO A 160 11.27 9.23 -13.47
N GLU A 161 11.62 10.30 -12.75
CA GLU A 161 12.97 10.48 -12.24
C GLU A 161 13.24 9.30 -11.30
N VAL A 162 13.41 8.11 -11.88
CA VAL A 162 14.18 7.04 -11.31
C VAL A 162 15.58 7.63 -11.39
N PRO A 163 16.25 7.89 -10.25
CA PRO A 163 17.67 8.16 -10.29
C PRO A 163 18.30 7.11 -11.20
N VAL A 164 19.32 7.45 -11.98
CA VAL A 164 20.05 6.51 -12.87
C VAL A 164 20.63 5.38 -12.02
N VAL A 165 19.77 4.44 -11.66
CA VAL A 165 20.01 3.19 -10.99
C VAL A 165 20.01 2.24 -12.16
N LEU A 166 21.17 1.62 -12.38
CA LEU A 166 21.33 0.61 -13.42
C LEU A 166 20.14 -0.35 -13.36
N PRO A 167 19.67 -0.92 -14.48
CA PRO A 167 18.67 -1.98 -14.44
C PRO A 167 18.99 -3.00 -13.33
N PRO A 168 18.04 -3.46 -12.48
CA PRO A 168 18.26 -4.43 -11.40
C PRO A 168 19.17 -5.60 -11.78
N ALA A 169 19.03 -6.11 -13.01
CA ALA A 169 19.85 -7.18 -13.59
C ALA A 169 21.33 -6.85 -13.87
N LEU A 170 21.76 -5.59 -13.70
CA LEU A 170 23.13 -5.09 -13.89
C LEU A 170 23.80 -4.66 -12.58
N HIS A 171 23.11 -4.69 -11.44
CA HIS A 171 23.72 -4.42 -10.14
C HIS A 171 24.65 -5.55 -9.70
N GLY A 172 25.50 -5.25 -8.71
CA GLY A 172 26.32 -6.24 -8.04
C GLY A 172 25.47 -7.29 -7.32
N ILE A 173 26.03 -8.49 -7.16
CA ILE A 173 25.35 -9.65 -6.54
C ILE A 173 24.85 -9.36 -5.12
N GLU A 174 25.53 -8.49 -4.37
CA GLU A 174 25.16 -8.16 -2.99
C GLU A 174 23.95 -7.21 -2.91
N GLU A 175 23.99 -6.13 -3.69
CA GLU A 175 22.91 -5.13 -3.78
C GLU A 175 21.61 -5.75 -4.31
N LEU A 176 21.73 -6.66 -5.29
CA LEU A 176 20.58 -7.40 -5.81
C LEU A 176 20.04 -8.42 -4.79
N SER A 177 20.92 -9.03 -3.97
CA SER A 177 20.50 -9.96 -2.92
C SER A 177 19.71 -9.26 -1.82
N GLU A 178 20.10 -8.04 -1.46
CA GLU A 178 19.39 -7.22 -0.46
C GLU A 178 18.03 -6.76 -0.98
N ALA A 179 17.97 -6.26 -2.23
CA ALA A 179 16.73 -5.77 -2.81
C ALA A 179 15.64 -6.86 -2.95
N VAL A 180 16.04 -8.07 -3.36
CA VAL A 180 15.10 -9.19 -3.56
C VAL A 180 14.70 -9.84 -2.22
N ALA A 181 15.52 -9.72 -1.16
CA ALA A 181 15.21 -10.27 0.16
C ALA A 181 13.94 -9.68 0.82
N GLY A 182 13.57 -8.44 0.47
CA GLY A 182 12.36 -7.78 0.97
C GLY A 182 11.06 -8.18 0.25
N LEU A 183 11.16 -8.92 -0.85
CA LEU A 183 10.01 -9.35 -1.65
C LEU A 183 9.45 -10.67 -1.11
N THR A 184 8.13 -10.85 -1.20
CA THR A 184 7.41 -11.95 -0.53
C THR A 184 6.89 -13.02 -1.49
N THR A 185 6.73 -12.67 -2.77
CA THR A 185 6.25 -13.60 -3.80
C THR A 185 7.23 -13.72 -4.97
N VAL A 186 7.23 -14.88 -5.63
CA VAL A 186 8.02 -15.09 -6.85
C VAL A 186 7.62 -14.07 -7.92
N GLU A 187 6.33 -13.74 -8.02
CA GLU A 187 5.83 -12.73 -8.96
C GLU A 187 6.42 -11.35 -8.73
N GLU A 188 6.50 -10.90 -7.47
CA GLU A 188 7.14 -9.64 -7.09
C GLU A 188 8.62 -9.62 -7.50
N VAL A 189 9.34 -10.72 -7.27
CA VAL A 189 10.73 -10.87 -7.70
C VAL A 189 10.86 -10.75 -9.22
N MET A 190 10.00 -11.44 -9.97
CA MET A 190 10.06 -11.43 -11.43
C MET A 190 9.72 -10.06 -12.02
N LYS A 191 8.69 -9.39 -11.47
CA LYS A 191 8.32 -8.02 -11.82
C LYS A 191 9.42 -7.02 -11.49
N TYR A 192 10.10 -7.19 -10.35
CA TYR A 192 11.23 -6.35 -9.95
C TYR A 192 12.44 -6.53 -10.88
N LEU A 193 12.74 -7.76 -11.30
CA LEU A 193 13.89 -8.07 -12.14
C LEU A 193 13.72 -7.66 -13.61
N GLU A 194 12.60 -8.01 -14.25
CA GLU A 194 12.31 -7.70 -15.66
C GLU A 194 10.82 -7.35 -15.87
N PRO A 195 10.39 -6.10 -15.61
CA PRO A 195 8.98 -5.67 -15.64
C PRO A 195 8.26 -5.85 -16.99
N GLU A 196 9.00 -5.87 -18.09
CA GLU A 196 8.44 -6.00 -19.45
C GLU A 196 8.32 -7.45 -19.93
N ARG A 197 8.94 -8.41 -19.23
CA ARG A 197 8.95 -9.84 -19.61
C ARG A 197 8.59 -10.81 -18.49
N TRP A 198 8.26 -10.32 -17.29
CA TRP A 198 7.99 -11.17 -16.12
C TRP A 198 6.94 -12.26 -16.36
N GLN A 199 5.92 -12.02 -17.18
CA GLN A 199 4.89 -13.01 -17.51
C GLN A 199 5.46 -14.19 -18.29
N VAL A 200 6.30 -13.89 -19.30
CA VAL A 200 6.96 -14.90 -20.13
C VAL A 200 7.99 -15.67 -19.31
N ASP A 201 8.77 -14.97 -18.48
CA ASP A 201 9.76 -15.60 -17.62
C ASP A 201 9.11 -16.48 -16.54
N MET A 202 7.95 -16.06 -16.00
CA MET A 202 7.16 -16.87 -15.06
C MET A 202 6.66 -18.14 -15.76
N GLU A 203 6.14 -18.02 -16.97
CA GLU A 203 5.68 -19.18 -17.75
C GLU A 203 6.85 -20.11 -18.13
N GLU A 204 8.04 -19.57 -18.39
CA GLU A 204 9.25 -20.38 -18.61
C GLU A 204 9.75 -21.09 -17.36
N LEU A 205 9.63 -20.48 -16.17
CA LEU A 205 9.99 -21.12 -14.90
C LEU A 205 9.13 -22.35 -14.59
N TYR A 206 7.85 -22.33 -14.96
CA TYR A 206 6.92 -23.45 -14.72
C TYR A 206 6.85 -24.46 -15.87
N LYS A 207 7.58 -24.24 -16.98
CA LYS A 207 7.69 -25.26 -18.03
C LYS A 207 8.41 -26.49 -17.46
N PRO A 208 7.86 -27.70 -17.62
CA PRO A 208 8.46 -28.92 -17.08
C PRO A 208 9.80 -29.19 -17.76
N THR A 209 10.88 -28.76 -17.12
CA THR A 209 12.23 -29.19 -17.46
C THR A 209 12.38 -30.59 -16.87
N TRP A 210 12.54 -31.61 -17.69
CA TRP A 210 12.64 -33.01 -17.25
C TRP A 210 13.88 -33.23 -16.36
N HIS A 211 13.73 -32.92 -15.08
CA HIS A 211 14.62 -33.32 -14.01
C HIS A 211 13.74 -34.01 -12.96
N VAL A 212 14.21 -35.16 -12.49
CA VAL A 212 13.49 -36.04 -11.58
C VAL A 212 13.23 -35.30 -10.27
N LEU A 213 12.00 -34.81 -10.09
CA LEU A 213 11.53 -34.28 -8.80
C LEU A 213 11.56 -35.42 -7.76
N GLY A 214 12.40 -35.25 -6.75
CA GLY A 214 12.50 -36.18 -5.63
C GLY A 214 11.22 -36.12 -4.81
N LYS A 215 10.43 -37.20 -4.83
CA LYS A 215 9.22 -37.32 -4.01
C LYS A 215 9.60 -37.25 -2.52
N SER A 216 9.16 -36.22 -1.83
CA SER A 216 9.25 -36.14 -0.37
C SER A 216 8.28 -37.14 0.26
N PHE A 217 8.82 -38.07 1.04
CA PHE A 217 8.05 -39.04 1.83
C PHE A 217 7.55 -38.36 3.10
N ILE A 218 6.24 -38.15 3.22
CA ILE A 218 5.59 -37.73 4.48
C ILE A 218 5.20 -39.01 5.23
N GLN A 219 5.91 -39.35 6.32
CA GLN A 219 5.45 -40.35 7.29
C GLN A 219 4.54 -39.68 8.31
N ASN A 220 3.24 -39.98 8.23
CA ASN A 220 2.26 -39.64 9.25
C ASN A 220 2.38 -40.67 10.41
N LYS A 221 2.88 -40.25 11.58
CA LYS A 221 2.69 -41.00 12.84
C LYS A 221 1.80 -40.20 13.78
N LYS A 222 0.61 -40.74 14.04
CA LYS A 222 -0.28 -40.32 15.14
C LYS A 222 0.35 -40.73 16.47
N ALA A 223 0.45 -39.80 17.42
CA ALA A 223 0.67 -40.10 18.83
C ALA A 223 -0.53 -39.58 19.64
N LYS A 224 -1.04 -40.46 20.52
CA LYS A 224 -2.22 -40.26 21.37
C LYS A 224 -1.92 -39.27 22.51
N GLY A 225 -2.96 -38.58 22.94
CA GLY A 225 -2.90 -37.51 23.94
C GLY A 225 -2.37 -37.95 25.31
N ALA A 226 -1.62 -37.04 25.93
CA ALA A 226 -1.23 -37.06 27.33
C ALA A 226 -1.62 -35.72 27.98
N ASP A 227 -1.99 -35.78 29.25
CA ASP A 227 -2.55 -34.69 30.05
C ASP A 227 -1.59 -33.49 30.17
N LEU A 228 -2.09 -32.30 29.80
CA LEU A 228 -1.27 -31.11 29.46
C LEU A 228 -0.94 -30.20 30.63
N ASN A 229 -1.48 -30.47 31.84
CA ASN A 229 -1.35 -29.54 32.96
C ASN A 229 -0.25 -29.89 33.97
N LEU A 230 0.24 -31.13 34.02
CA LEU A 230 1.37 -31.52 34.88
C LEU A 230 2.75 -31.40 34.20
N LEU A 231 2.80 -31.26 32.87
CA LEU A 231 4.03 -31.06 32.08
C LEU A 231 4.41 -29.56 31.93
N ARG A 232 3.59 -28.64 32.43
CA ARG A 232 3.67 -27.22 32.05
C ARG A 232 4.72 -26.42 32.81
N GLU A 233 5.20 -26.89 33.95
CA GLU A 233 6.21 -26.19 34.77
C GLU A 233 7.59 -26.87 34.78
N GLU A 234 7.68 -28.19 34.60
CA GLU A 234 8.99 -28.89 34.51
C GLU A 234 9.57 -28.93 33.07
N VAL A 235 8.74 -28.97 32.01
CA VAL A 235 9.20 -28.97 30.60
C VAL A 235 9.63 -27.58 30.12
N ARG A 236 9.26 -26.53 30.86
CA ARG A 236 9.60 -25.14 30.51
C ARG A 236 11.04 -24.75 30.84
N LEU A 237 11.77 -25.53 31.64
CA LEU A 237 13.11 -25.12 32.05
C LEU A 237 14.26 -25.71 31.21
N TYR A 238 14.29 -27.00 30.82
CA TYR A 238 15.42 -27.52 30.03
C TYR A 238 15.03 -28.74 29.18
N SER A 239 14.97 -28.59 27.85
CA SER A 239 14.85 -29.74 26.94
C SER A 239 15.57 -29.45 25.63
N CYS A 240 16.70 -30.14 25.44
CA CYS A 240 17.43 -30.22 24.18
C CYS A 240 16.53 -30.83 23.11
N THR A 241 16.05 -30.02 22.17
CA THR A 241 15.00 -30.39 21.20
C THR A 241 15.24 -29.73 19.84
N PRO A 242 14.71 -30.30 18.74
CA PRO A 242 14.74 -29.65 17.44
C PRO A 242 13.88 -28.38 17.39
N ARG A 243 14.49 -27.24 17.08
CA ARG A 243 13.86 -25.92 17.02
C ARG A 243 14.01 -25.30 15.63
N ASN A 244 13.10 -24.40 15.28
CA ASN A 244 13.20 -23.65 14.04
C ASN A 244 14.36 -22.67 14.14
N PHE A 245 15.26 -22.72 13.17
CA PHE A 245 16.37 -21.81 13.03
C PHE A 245 16.36 -21.27 11.60
N SER A 246 16.51 -19.96 11.44
CA SER A 246 16.61 -19.33 10.13
C SER A 246 18.06 -19.43 9.66
N VAL A 247 18.30 -20.04 8.50
CA VAL A 247 19.65 -20.16 7.93
C VAL A 247 19.73 -19.44 6.59
N SER A 248 20.85 -18.75 6.35
CA SER A 248 21.18 -18.15 5.06
C SER A 248 21.62 -19.25 4.08
N LEU A 249 20.93 -19.35 2.94
CA LEU A 249 21.25 -20.35 1.91
C LEU A 249 22.65 -20.17 1.33
N ARG A 250 23.10 -18.91 1.23
CA ARG A 250 24.43 -18.56 0.73
C ARG A 250 25.54 -19.14 1.62
N GLU A 251 25.35 -19.03 2.92
CA GLU A 251 26.29 -19.51 3.95
C GLU A 251 26.28 -21.04 4.05
N GLU A 252 25.09 -21.64 4.14
CA GLU A 252 24.92 -23.10 4.26
C GLU A 252 25.43 -23.84 3.02
N LEU A 253 25.19 -23.31 1.82
CA LEU A 253 25.63 -23.92 0.56
C LEU A 253 27.04 -23.49 0.14
N LYS A 254 27.64 -22.50 0.83
CA LYS A 254 28.97 -21.93 0.53
C LYS A 254 29.10 -21.42 -0.92
N ARG A 255 28.06 -20.77 -1.43
CA ARG A 255 27.99 -20.28 -2.83
C ARG A 255 27.83 -18.78 -2.84
N THR A 256 28.81 -18.03 -3.34
CA THR A 256 28.79 -16.55 -3.38
C THR A 256 28.44 -15.97 -4.76
N ASP A 257 28.44 -16.81 -5.79
CA ASP A 257 28.20 -16.48 -7.19
C ASP A 257 26.73 -16.67 -7.62
N ALA A 258 25.84 -16.91 -6.66
CA ALA A 258 24.43 -17.18 -6.87
C ALA A 258 23.58 -16.51 -5.80
N ILE A 259 22.41 -16.02 -6.21
CA ILE A 259 21.40 -15.50 -5.31
C ILE A 259 20.28 -16.54 -5.24
N PHE A 260 19.84 -16.83 -4.01
CA PHE A 260 18.72 -17.73 -3.74
C PHE A 260 17.56 -16.90 -3.20
N TRP A 261 16.35 -17.18 -3.67
CA TRP A 261 15.14 -16.56 -3.14
C TRP A 261 14.10 -17.62 -2.76
N PRO A 262 13.55 -17.58 -1.53
CA PRO A 262 13.92 -16.67 -0.43
C PRO A 262 15.38 -16.88 0.03
N SER A 263 16.03 -15.82 0.56
CA SER A 263 17.46 -15.86 0.94
C SER A 263 17.74 -16.72 2.18
N CYS A 264 16.75 -16.82 3.06
CA CYS A 264 16.80 -17.62 4.28
C CYS A 264 15.66 -18.63 4.31
N LEU A 265 15.94 -19.83 4.84
CA LEU A 265 14.94 -20.86 5.07
C LEU A 265 14.92 -21.30 6.53
N LEU A 266 13.74 -21.74 6.99
CA LEU A 266 13.58 -22.34 8.31
C LEU A 266 14.03 -23.80 8.27
N VAL A 267 15.04 -24.12 9.07
CA VAL A 267 15.51 -25.50 9.28
C VAL A 267 15.38 -25.91 10.74
N LYS A 268 15.35 -27.22 10.99
CA LYS A 268 15.40 -27.73 12.36
C LYS A 268 16.85 -27.84 12.82
N ARG A 269 17.20 -27.17 13.92
CA ARG A 269 18.51 -27.31 14.61
C ARG A 269 18.28 -27.63 16.08
N CYS A 270 19.22 -28.32 16.69
CA CYS A 270 19.15 -28.65 18.10
C CYS A 270 19.42 -27.41 18.94
N GLY A 271 18.57 -27.18 19.94
CA GLY A 271 18.72 -26.06 20.85
C GLY A 271 17.95 -26.27 22.14
N GLY A 272 18.17 -25.34 23.07
CA GLY A 272 17.79 -25.52 24.47
C GLY A 272 18.94 -26.11 25.28
N ASN A 273 18.75 -26.22 26.58
CA ASN A 273 19.84 -26.63 27.47
C ASN A 273 19.63 -28.06 27.94
N CYS A 274 20.74 -28.67 28.33
CA CYS A 274 20.80 -30.01 28.86
C CYS A 274 20.71 -29.98 30.37
N ALA A 275 19.81 -30.78 30.93
CA ALA A 275 19.64 -30.93 32.38
C ALA A 275 20.57 -31.99 32.99
N CYS A 276 21.61 -32.39 32.26
CA CYS A 276 22.42 -33.52 32.68
C CYS A 276 23.29 -33.20 33.92
N CYS A 277 23.08 -34.04 34.93
CA CYS A 277 23.95 -34.44 36.02
C CYS A 277 23.77 -33.80 37.39
N SER A 278 23.75 -34.70 38.38
CA SER A 278 23.43 -34.45 39.78
C SER A 278 24.50 -33.65 40.53
N HIS A 279 25.77 -33.59 40.06
CA HIS A 279 26.80 -32.68 40.56
C HIS A 279 27.93 -32.45 39.53
N ARG A 280 28.22 -31.18 39.18
CA ARG A 280 29.40 -30.67 38.44
C ARG A 280 29.55 -30.96 36.92
N CYS A 281 28.46 -31.03 36.14
CA CYS A 281 28.59 -30.90 34.67
C CYS A 281 28.53 -29.43 34.24
N TYR A 282 29.68 -28.81 33.97
CA TYR A 282 29.74 -27.50 33.30
C TYR A 282 29.83 -27.61 31.76
N ASP A 283 30.13 -28.80 31.24
CA ASP A 283 30.39 -29.09 29.81
C ASP A 283 29.31 -30.00 29.19
N CYS A 284 28.04 -29.63 29.36
CA CYS A 284 26.89 -30.37 28.83
C CYS A 284 26.31 -29.67 27.58
N GLN A 285 26.39 -30.30 26.40
CA GLN A 285 25.98 -29.70 25.12
C GLN A 285 24.77 -30.41 24.48
N CYS A 286 23.86 -29.62 23.91
CA CYS A 286 22.74 -30.12 23.11
C CYS A 286 23.18 -30.34 21.66
N VAL A 287 23.31 -31.59 21.25
CA VAL A 287 23.83 -31.98 19.93
C VAL A 287 22.80 -32.80 19.15
N PRO A 288 22.88 -32.83 17.81
CA PRO A 288 22.01 -33.71 17.02
C PRO A 288 22.33 -35.19 17.26
N ALA A 289 21.29 -35.95 17.59
CA ALA A 289 21.33 -37.42 17.60
C ALA A 289 21.01 -37.99 16.21
N ARG A 290 20.11 -37.33 15.46
CA ARG A 290 19.79 -37.68 14.08
C ARG A 290 19.67 -36.45 13.20
N VAL A 291 20.39 -36.46 12.08
CA VAL A 291 20.35 -35.43 11.05
C VAL A 291 19.82 -36.05 9.76
N THR A 292 18.95 -35.32 9.06
CA THR A 292 18.43 -35.71 7.74
C THR A 292 18.62 -34.58 6.76
N LYS A 293 18.85 -34.92 5.49
CA LYS A 293 18.88 -33.94 4.39
C LYS A 293 17.48 -33.80 3.81
N LYS A 294 16.97 -32.58 3.78
CA LYS A 294 15.68 -32.24 3.18
C LYS A 294 15.92 -31.26 2.05
N TYR A 295 15.21 -31.47 0.94
CA TYR A 295 15.29 -30.62 -0.24
C TYR A 295 14.24 -29.52 -0.15
N HIS A 296 14.64 -28.30 -0.45
CA HIS A 296 13.78 -27.13 -0.46
C HIS A 296 13.83 -26.50 -1.86
N GLU A 297 12.66 -26.32 -2.46
CA GLU A 297 12.53 -25.67 -3.75
C GLU A 297 12.74 -24.15 -3.57
N VAL A 298 13.67 -23.59 -4.34
CA VAL A 298 14.03 -22.17 -4.29
C VAL A 298 14.26 -21.63 -5.69
N LEU A 299 14.08 -20.31 -5.85
CA LEU A 299 14.45 -19.62 -7.07
C LEU A 299 15.97 -19.33 -7.03
N LEU A 300 16.68 -19.83 -8.03
CA LEU A 300 18.09 -19.58 -8.25
C LEU A 300 18.28 -18.50 -9.32
N LEU A 301 19.06 -17.48 -8.98
CA LEU A 301 19.41 -16.37 -9.84
C LEU A 301 20.94 -16.32 -10.03
N LYS A 302 21.38 -16.31 -11.29
CA LYS A 302 22.81 -16.27 -11.66
C LYS A 302 23.05 -15.27 -12.80
N HIS A 303 24.16 -14.56 -12.78
CA HIS A 303 24.55 -13.73 -13.93
C HIS A 303 24.94 -14.62 -15.12
N ARG A 304 24.45 -14.27 -16.33
CA ARG A 304 24.89 -14.94 -17.57
C ARG A 304 26.32 -14.56 -17.91
N SER A 305 27.13 -15.55 -18.28
CA SER A 305 28.50 -15.36 -18.77
C SER A 305 28.45 -14.65 -20.13
N GLY A 306 28.72 -13.33 -20.18
CA GLY A 306 28.83 -12.57 -21.44
C GLY A 306 27.95 -11.31 -21.59
N GLY A 307 27.05 -11.01 -20.65
CA GLY A 307 26.20 -9.80 -20.62
C GLY A 307 25.16 -9.71 -21.74
N ARG A 308 23.84 -9.65 -21.51
CA ARG A 308 23.04 -9.00 -20.47
C ARG A 308 22.00 -9.97 -19.90
N GLY A 309 21.67 -9.84 -18.61
CA GLY A 309 20.53 -10.52 -17.98
C GLY A 309 20.90 -11.59 -16.94
N LEU A 310 19.93 -11.89 -16.08
CA LEU A 310 20.00 -12.92 -15.05
C LEU A 310 19.42 -14.23 -15.59
N GLN A 311 20.14 -15.34 -15.43
CA GLN A 311 19.58 -16.68 -15.56
C GLN A 311 18.76 -17.01 -14.31
N LYS A 312 17.52 -17.43 -14.54
CA LYS A 312 16.52 -17.73 -13.50
C LYS A 312 16.14 -19.19 -13.65
N SER A 313 16.10 -19.94 -12.55
CA SER A 313 15.68 -21.35 -12.57
C SER A 313 15.18 -21.77 -11.21
N MET A 314 14.14 -22.61 -11.17
CA MET A 314 13.76 -23.31 -9.95
C MET A 314 14.75 -24.44 -9.68
N THR A 315 15.21 -24.58 -8.43
CA THR A 315 16.13 -25.65 -8.03
C THR A 315 15.82 -26.13 -6.62
N ASP A 316 16.04 -27.42 -6.39
CA ASP A 316 16.00 -28.00 -5.06
C ASP A 316 17.36 -27.89 -4.36
N VAL A 317 17.41 -27.22 -3.21
CA VAL A 317 18.62 -27.13 -2.38
C VAL A 317 18.55 -28.09 -1.20
N PRO A 318 19.58 -28.93 -0.97
CA PRO A 318 19.62 -29.82 0.18
C PRO A 318 20.08 -29.07 1.43
N LEU A 319 19.27 -29.09 2.49
CA LEU A 319 19.61 -28.55 3.80
C LEU A 319 19.56 -29.64 4.88
N GLU A 320 20.45 -29.53 5.87
CA GLU A 320 20.50 -30.45 7.00
C GLU A 320 19.55 -30.03 8.11
N HIS A 321 18.68 -30.97 8.50
CA HIS A 321 17.68 -30.83 9.55
C HIS A 321 17.99 -31.81 10.66
N HIS A 322 18.13 -31.30 11.88
CA HIS A 322 18.23 -32.11 13.08
C HIS A 322 16.83 -32.63 13.40
N GLU A 323 16.61 -33.94 13.28
CA GLU A 323 15.32 -34.56 13.60
C GLU A 323 15.22 -34.99 15.05
N GLU A 324 16.35 -35.35 15.66
CA GLU A 324 16.44 -35.77 17.05
C GLU A 324 17.66 -35.11 17.69
N CYS A 325 17.54 -34.72 18.95
CA CYS A 325 18.58 -34.05 19.71
C CYS A 325 18.83 -34.82 21.01
N ALA A 326 20.09 -34.85 21.45
CA ALA A 326 20.50 -35.48 22.68
C ALA A 326 21.48 -34.57 23.43
N CYS A 327 21.54 -34.78 24.74
CA CYS A 327 22.51 -34.13 25.59
C CYS A 327 23.74 -35.00 25.71
N VAL A 328 24.91 -34.42 25.43
CA VAL A 328 26.20 -35.09 25.57
C VAL A 328 27.02 -34.33 26.62
N CYS A 329 27.59 -35.09 27.55
CA CYS A 329 28.28 -34.61 28.74
C CYS A 329 29.70 -35.18 28.72
N LYS A 330 30.69 -34.37 29.08
CA LYS A 330 32.10 -34.72 28.86
C LYS A 330 32.66 -35.81 29.80
N ASP A 331 31.95 -36.15 30.88
CA ASP A 331 32.44 -37.04 31.95
C ASP A 331 31.69 -38.38 32.10
N ASP A 332 31.02 -38.90 31.06
CA ASP A 332 30.47 -40.26 31.08
C ASP A 332 31.52 -41.31 30.67
N TRP A 333 32.66 -41.34 31.38
CA TRP A 333 33.58 -42.50 31.40
C TRP A 333 33.64 -43.05 32.82
N ASP A 334 32.74 -43.98 33.12
CA ASP A 334 32.96 -45.06 34.09
C ASP A 334 32.50 -46.39 33.46
#